data_AF-A0A9P4YNV4-F1
#
_entry.id   AF-A0A9P4YNV4-F1
#
_cell.length_a   1.000
_cell.length_b   1.000
_cell.length_c   1.000
_cell.angle_alpha   90.00
_cell.angle_beta   90.00
_cell.angle_gamma   90.00
#
_symmetry.space_group_name_H-M   'P 1'
#
loop_
_entity.id
_entity.type
_entity.pdbx_description
1 polymer ?
#
loop_
_entity_poly.entity_id
_entity_poly.type
_entity_poly.pdbx_seq_one_letter_code
_entity_poly.pdbx_strand_id
1 'polypeptide(L)'
;MADSPPLSPRSRKTLNVESPSFTPATQVSSTKKATIPTQAANAPSFTPRGLGAATPTGVSTGSAQEPDPSIFNPAAIREFTPSFDLHSAVASPNGAAQDGTVYSDAFVMANVGSALPTPQYNPYAEDHSGMAGAAHSTSFFQPQSAFTGPLQPLQHHLYAPSTGRRDDLHPYQRTTSDFFMPEELRQELVKKLEATNQTMPNSQLPQLDNFHSLVPLDTTHRKNPSVFGYTSWIYKAFSVKNGRAYSLRRLEGYRLSNENSIRSVKEWRRVVNTNVVMIHDAFTTRAFGDSSLIFVQDFHPLAKTLAEVHLAPSPVQGNRFQQKAPIVESLLWSYISQIASTLKEIHGNNLAARCLDVSKILVTDKGHLRLSACSILDVVQYEARRPVQELQQEDLINFGRLMLGLATNTHPAHLNNLQTALDQLNRTYSAELRDSIIWLLTPQQPPQQKGIEEFLRGIAIRLASCYEEEQQKSDETNSVLLQAVENGRTARLLLKLAAINERPDFNGDQSWSENGGRYLLKLFRDYAFHQVDRDGNPVLDIGHMIRCMNKLDAGTEEQVLLTSRDEQTTFLVTYKELRKQLNAAFGELQKAASKQPGPGRPL
;
A
#
# COMPACT_ATOMS: atom_id res chain seq x y z
N MET A 1 -44.03 62.82 -2.71
CA MET A 1 -44.12 62.31 -1.33
C MET A 1 -42.87 61.46 -1.07
N ALA A 2 -42.05 61.90 -0.10
CA ALA A 2 -40.88 61.24 0.51
C ALA A 2 -39.72 60.87 -0.44
N ASP A 3 -38.83 61.82 -0.78
CA ASP A 3 -37.54 62.04 -0.09
C ASP A 3 -37.31 61.35 1.28
N SER A 4 -36.25 60.53 1.33
CA SER A 4 -35.53 60.11 2.53
C SER A 4 -34.09 59.67 2.15
N PRO A 5 -33.11 59.86 3.04
CA PRO A 5 -31.79 60.39 2.68
C PRO A 5 -30.67 59.34 2.60
N PRO A 6 -29.47 59.70 2.09
CA PRO A 6 -28.30 58.81 2.09
C PRO A 6 -27.72 58.61 3.51
N LEU A 7 -27.31 57.37 3.76
CA LEU A 7 -26.69 56.89 5.00
C LEU A 7 -25.38 57.62 5.31
N SER A 8 -25.29 58.06 6.56
CA SER A 8 -24.17 58.73 7.20
C SER A 8 -22.91 57.84 7.33
N PRO A 9 -21.70 58.42 7.29
CA PRO A 9 -20.45 57.68 7.42
C PRO A 9 -20.23 57.25 8.88
N ARG A 10 -20.10 55.93 9.11
CA ARG A 10 -19.72 55.37 10.40
C ARG A 10 -18.27 55.73 10.75
N SER A 11 -18.11 56.06 12.02
CA SER A 11 -16.91 56.54 12.70
C SER A 11 -15.69 55.62 12.56
N ARG A 12 -14.54 56.24 12.28
CA ARG A 12 -13.21 55.66 12.57
C ARG A 12 -13.08 55.48 14.08
N LYS A 13 -13.30 54.26 14.57
CA LYS A 13 -12.80 53.83 15.88
C LYS A 13 -11.37 53.34 15.69
N THR A 14 -10.43 54.16 16.14
CA THR A 14 -9.04 53.80 16.41
C THR A 14 -9.04 52.76 17.53
N LEU A 15 -8.64 51.53 17.22
CA LEU A 15 -8.42 50.50 18.24
C LEU A 15 -7.09 50.82 18.95
N ASN A 16 -7.21 51.05 20.25
CA ASN A 16 -6.12 51.33 21.17
C ASN A 16 -5.30 50.05 21.36
N VAL A 17 -4.00 50.10 21.04
CA VAL A 17 -3.04 49.00 21.20
C VAL A 17 -2.33 49.19 22.52
N GLU A 18 -2.74 48.44 23.55
CA GLU A 18 -1.89 48.17 24.71
C GLU A 18 -1.97 46.68 25.04
N SER A 19 -0.90 45.97 24.71
CA SER A 19 -0.60 44.63 25.21
C SER A 19 0.87 44.62 25.61
N PRO A 20 1.23 44.10 26.80
CA PRO A 20 2.53 44.34 27.41
C PRO A 20 3.67 43.68 26.62
N SER A 21 4.76 44.44 26.45
CA SER A 21 6.03 43.94 25.89
C SER A 21 6.71 42.99 26.86
N PHE A 22 7.09 41.81 26.37
CA PHE A 22 7.91 40.84 27.08
C PHE A 22 9.39 41.20 26.88
N THR A 23 10.04 41.70 27.93
CA THR A 23 11.49 41.97 27.97
C THR A 23 12.25 40.75 28.50
N PRO A 24 13.25 40.21 27.78
CA PRO A 24 14.09 39.15 28.31
C PRO A 24 15.10 39.71 29.34
N ALA A 25 15.15 39.08 30.50
CA ALA A 25 16.03 39.45 31.60
C ALA A 25 17.52 39.18 31.27
N THR A 26 18.32 40.23 31.36
CA THR A 26 19.79 40.18 31.44
C THR A 26 20.22 39.51 32.74
N GLN A 27 20.95 38.38 32.65
CA GLN A 27 21.74 37.85 33.76
C GLN A 27 23.20 38.26 33.63
N VAL A 28 23.74 38.58 34.80
CA VAL A 28 24.94 39.36 35.07
C VAL A 28 26.19 38.48 35.01
N SER A 29 27.23 39.00 34.38
CA SER A 29 28.59 38.48 34.38
C SER A 29 29.18 38.44 35.80
N SER A 30 29.64 37.27 36.26
CA SER A 30 30.62 37.22 37.36
C SER A 30 31.73 36.20 37.05
N THR A 31 32.93 36.74 36.95
CA THR A 31 34.20 36.05 36.77
C THR A 31 34.64 35.38 38.07
N LYS A 32 34.68 34.03 38.12
CA LYS A 32 35.61 33.28 38.98
C LYS A 32 36.02 31.95 38.31
N LYS A 33 37.34 31.74 38.25
CA LYS A 33 38.03 30.52 37.81
C LYS A 33 37.62 29.32 38.67
N ALA A 34 37.41 28.16 38.06
CA ALA A 34 37.46 26.87 38.72
C ALA A 34 38.07 25.82 37.79
N THR A 35 39.04 25.12 38.34
CA THR A 35 40.04 24.23 37.75
C THR A 35 39.44 22.85 37.42
N ILE A 36 39.86 22.27 36.29
CA ILE A 36 39.57 20.88 35.89
C ILE A 36 40.56 19.96 36.61
N PRO A 37 40.12 18.92 37.37
CA PRO A 37 41.05 17.93 37.90
C PRO A 37 41.36 16.85 36.85
N THR A 38 42.65 16.76 36.53
CA THR A 38 43.27 15.75 35.66
C THR A 38 43.33 14.40 36.37
N GLN A 39 42.29 13.58 36.24
CA GLN A 39 42.35 12.17 36.65
C GLN A 39 41.30 11.30 35.93
N ALA A 40 41.44 11.16 34.61
CA ALA A 40 40.75 10.11 33.84
C ALA A 40 41.63 9.61 32.67
N ALA A 41 42.95 9.65 32.84
CA ALA A 41 43.93 9.26 31.82
C ALA A 41 44.49 7.84 32.01
N ASN A 42 43.86 6.97 32.81
CA ASN A 42 44.29 5.58 33.00
C ASN A 42 43.13 4.69 33.49
N ALA A 43 42.22 4.30 32.59
CA ALA A 43 41.32 3.16 32.83
C ALA A 43 41.34 2.23 31.60
N PRO A 44 41.53 0.92 31.79
CA PRO A 44 41.76 -0.04 30.70
C PRO A 44 40.50 -0.32 29.85
N SER A 45 40.74 -0.69 28.59
CA SER A 45 39.74 -1.07 27.60
C SER A 45 38.99 -2.34 28.00
N PHE A 46 37.65 -2.29 27.98
CA PHE A 46 36.78 -3.42 28.31
C PHE A 46 36.39 -4.21 27.06
N THR A 47 36.83 -5.46 26.98
CA THR A 47 36.39 -6.47 25.99
C THR A 47 35.48 -7.51 26.67
N PRO A 48 34.21 -7.70 26.26
CA PRO A 48 33.39 -8.76 26.82
C PRO A 48 33.60 -10.08 26.07
N ARG A 49 34.23 -11.05 26.74
CA ARG A 49 34.20 -12.48 26.43
C ARG A 49 33.16 -13.14 27.36
N GLY A 50 32.53 -14.21 26.90
CA GLY A 50 31.22 -14.65 27.37
C GLY A 50 31.12 -15.37 28.72
N LEU A 51 29.84 -15.57 29.07
CA LEU A 51 29.20 -16.58 29.94
C LEU A 51 29.15 -16.36 31.46
N GLY A 52 27.92 -16.37 32.00
CA GLY A 52 27.59 -17.08 33.25
C GLY A 52 26.93 -16.29 34.39
N ALA A 53 25.59 -16.33 34.42
CA ALA A 53 24.65 -16.42 35.56
C ALA A 53 24.87 -15.66 36.90
N ALA A 54 23.83 -14.92 37.34
CA ALA A 54 23.32 -14.95 38.72
C ALA A 54 21.87 -14.40 38.83
N THR A 55 20.94 -15.25 39.28
CA THR A 55 19.60 -14.95 39.82
C THR A 55 19.65 -14.85 41.36
N PRO A 56 18.70 -14.17 42.04
CA PRO A 56 18.41 -14.45 43.45
C PRO A 56 17.15 -15.32 43.64
N THR A 57 17.39 -16.49 44.26
CA THR A 57 16.64 -17.19 45.33
C THR A 57 15.11 -17.28 45.33
N GLY A 58 14.63 -18.53 45.24
CA GLY A 58 13.41 -19.07 45.87
C GLY A 58 13.76 -20.34 46.66
N VAL A 59 13.06 -20.60 47.76
CA VAL A 59 13.43 -21.49 48.87
C VAL A 59 12.80 -22.89 48.76
N SER A 60 13.62 -23.95 48.97
CA SER A 60 13.34 -25.32 49.49
C SER A 60 12.26 -26.19 48.79
N THR A 61 12.33 -27.52 48.59
CA THR A 61 12.88 -28.67 49.33
C THR A 61 12.90 -29.93 48.41
N GLY A 62 13.79 -30.90 48.66
CA GLY A 62 13.42 -32.34 48.60
C GLY A 62 13.93 -33.25 47.44
N SER A 63 15.09 -33.88 47.66
CA SER A 63 15.48 -35.28 47.35
C SER A 63 15.46 -35.86 45.90
N ALA A 64 16.65 -35.92 45.30
CA ALA A 64 17.40 -37.08 44.78
C ALA A 64 16.73 -38.15 43.88
N GLN A 65 17.15 -38.20 42.60
CA GLN A 65 17.72 -39.40 41.93
C GLN A 65 18.35 -39.02 40.57
N GLU A 66 19.64 -39.27 40.37
CA GLU A 66 20.31 -39.28 39.04
C GLU A 66 20.15 -40.66 38.35
N PRO A 67 20.21 -40.72 37.00
CA PRO A 67 21.50 -41.03 36.35
C PRO A 67 21.83 -40.18 35.08
N ASP A 68 23.13 -39.90 34.95
CA ASP A 68 23.98 -39.48 33.82
C ASP A 68 23.43 -38.81 32.53
N PRO A 69 24.02 -37.68 32.06
CA PRO A 69 23.65 -37.00 30.82
C PRO A 69 24.39 -37.52 29.58
N SER A 70 23.63 -37.78 28.51
CA SER A 70 24.14 -37.98 27.15
C SER A 70 24.85 -36.73 26.61
N ILE A 71 26.14 -36.85 26.32
CA ILE A 71 27.00 -35.85 25.68
C ILE A 71 26.49 -35.54 24.27
N PHE A 72 26.14 -34.27 24.02
CA PHE A 72 25.76 -33.76 22.70
C PHE A 72 27.01 -33.62 21.82
N ASN A 73 27.08 -34.41 20.73
CA ASN A 73 28.15 -34.38 19.74
C ASN A 73 27.76 -33.45 18.56
N PRO A 74 28.40 -32.28 18.38
CA PRO A 74 28.05 -31.33 17.33
C PRO A 74 28.53 -31.72 15.91
N ALA A 75 29.05 -32.92 15.70
CA ALA A 75 29.52 -33.39 14.38
C ALA A 75 28.42 -33.98 13.46
N ALA A 76 27.14 -33.86 13.81
CA ALA A 76 26.03 -34.45 13.03
C ALA A 76 25.15 -33.43 12.28
N ILE A 77 25.53 -32.15 12.22
CA ILE A 77 24.82 -31.13 11.44
C ILE A 77 25.59 -30.89 10.14
N ARG A 78 25.15 -31.53 9.05
CA ARG A 78 25.62 -31.23 7.69
C ARG A 78 24.96 -29.95 7.19
N GLU A 79 25.66 -28.84 7.38
CA GLU A 79 25.40 -27.57 6.69
C GLU A 79 25.89 -27.61 5.25
N PHE A 80 25.12 -26.93 4.41
CA PHE A 80 25.21 -26.82 2.96
C PHE A 80 26.50 -26.08 2.55
N THR A 81 27.45 -26.81 1.96
CA THR A 81 28.63 -26.24 1.30
C THR A 81 28.53 -26.56 -0.20
N PRO A 82 28.40 -25.56 -1.11
CA PRO A 82 28.47 -25.83 -2.53
C PRO A 82 29.94 -26.03 -2.91
N SER A 83 30.34 -27.29 -3.10
CA SER A 83 31.60 -27.66 -3.72
C SER A 83 31.43 -27.62 -5.24
N PHE A 84 32.23 -26.78 -5.90
CA PHE A 84 32.42 -26.80 -7.34
C PHE A 84 33.40 -27.92 -7.68
N ASP A 85 32.95 -28.95 -8.39
CA ASP A 85 33.84 -29.95 -8.98
C ASP A 85 33.48 -30.17 -10.46
N LEU A 86 34.48 -29.96 -11.32
CA LEU A 86 34.40 -29.99 -12.78
C LEU A 86 35.30 -31.12 -13.27
N HIS A 87 34.73 -32.32 -13.44
CA HIS A 87 35.12 -33.41 -14.36
C HIS A 87 34.30 -34.65 -13.95
N SER A 88 33.58 -35.37 -14.80
CA SER A 88 34.12 -36.13 -15.93
C SER A 88 32.97 -36.83 -16.65
N ALA A 89 33.18 -37.03 -17.95
CA ALA A 89 32.23 -37.57 -18.91
C ALA A 89 31.84 -39.03 -18.66
N VAL A 90 30.59 -39.36 -18.98
CA VAL A 90 30.18 -40.73 -19.35
C VAL A 90 29.57 -40.68 -20.75
N ALA A 91 30.17 -41.48 -21.61
CA ALA A 91 29.97 -41.55 -23.05
C ALA A 91 28.60 -42.12 -23.46
N SER A 92 28.13 -41.72 -24.64
CA SER A 92 27.28 -42.54 -25.51
C SER A 92 27.79 -42.40 -26.95
N PRO A 93 27.92 -43.50 -27.71
CA PRO A 93 28.67 -43.50 -28.97
C PRO A 93 27.75 -43.19 -30.15
N ASN A 94 28.12 -42.20 -30.97
CA ASN A 94 28.18 -42.30 -32.45
C ASN A 94 28.30 -40.91 -33.10
N GLY A 95 29.33 -40.76 -33.94
CA GLY A 95 29.18 -40.13 -35.26
C GLY A 95 29.64 -38.68 -35.44
N ALA A 96 30.82 -38.55 -36.05
CA ALA A 96 31.29 -37.49 -36.96
C ALA A 96 31.64 -36.10 -36.38
N ALA A 97 32.92 -35.77 -36.53
CA ALA A 97 33.56 -34.49 -36.24
C ALA A 97 33.24 -33.42 -37.29
N GLN A 98 33.00 -32.19 -36.85
CA GLN A 98 33.32 -31.01 -37.63
C GLN A 98 33.63 -29.82 -36.71
N ASP A 99 34.79 -29.20 -36.94
CA ASP A 99 35.34 -28.01 -36.29
C ASP A 99 34.38 -26.81 -36.34
N GLY A 100 34.29 -26.06 -35.24
CA GLY A 100 33.51 -24.82 -35.19
C GLY A 100 33.62 -24.08 -33.85
N THR A 101 34.46 -23.04 -33.85
CA THR A 101 34.60 -21.92 -32.91
C THR A 101 33.51 -21.73 -31.84
N VAL A 102 33.94 -21.69 -30.57
CA VAL A 102 33.12 -21.37 -29.38
C VAL A 102 32.75 -19.88 -29.35
N TYR A 103 31.47 -19.57 -29.58
CA TYR A 103 30.82 -18.36 -29.07
C TYR A 103 29.90 -18.77 -27.92
N SER A 104 30.29 -18.41 -26.69
CA SER A 104 29.46 -18.62 -25.49
C SER A 104 28.53 -17.42 -25.32
N ASP A 105 27.27 -17.57 -25.69
CA ASP A 105 26.21 -16.60 -25.39
C ASP A 105 25.74 -16.78 -23.93
N ALA A 106 25.69 -15.68 -23.18
CA ALA A 106 25.51 -15.66 -21.72
C ALA A 106 24.04 -15.73 -21.26
N PHE A 107 23.12 -16.22 -22.10
CA PHE A 107 21.66 -16.10 -21.86
C PHE A 107 20.87 -17.42 -21.80
N VAL A 108 21.50 -18.56 -21.51
CA VAL A 108 20.77 -19.81 -21.23
C VAL A 108 20.89 -20.20 -19.76
N MET A 109 19.89 -19.79 -18.96
CA MET A 109 19.71 -20.29 -17.60
C MET A 109 18.84 -21.56 -17.60
N ALA A 110 19.31 -22.56 -16.86
CA ALA A 110 18.70 -23.88 -16.72
C ALA A 110 17.31 -23.84 -16.05
N ASN A 111 16.40 -24.69 -16.53
CA ASN A 111 15.06 -24.89 -16.00
C ASN A 111 15.09 -25.35 -14.52
N VAL A 112 14.69 -24.47 -13.60
CA VAL A 112 14.34 -24.84 -12.21
C VAL A 112 12.82 -25.06 -12.14
N GLY A 113 12.38 -26.22 -12.65
CA GLY A 113 10.96 -26.58 -12.79
C GLY A 113 10.39 -27.46 -11.66
N SER A 114 11.05 -27.58 -10.51
CA SER A 114 10.69 -28.60 -9.51
C SER A 114 10.59 -28.04 -8.08
N ALA A 115 9.59 -27.19 -7.81
CA ALA A 115 9.15 -26.87 -6.43
C ALA A 115 7.77 -26.17 -6.32
N LEU A 116 6.84 -26.36 -7.25
CA LEU A 116 5.48 -25.79 -7.15
C LEU A 116 4.42 -26.90 -7.02
N PRO A 117 3.50 -26.82 -6.04
CA PRO A 117 2.42 -27.78 -5.93
C PRO A 117 1.44 -27.60 -7.10
N THR A 118 1.15 -28.69 -7.78
CA THR A 118 0.19 -28.76 -8.89
C THR A 118 -1.24 -28.50 -8.43
N PRO A 119 -1.99 -27.54 -9.01
CA PRO A 119 -3.44 -27.61 -9.02
C PRO A 119 -3.88 -28.32 -10.31
N GLN A 120 -4.26 -29.60 -10.22
CA GLN A 120 -5.02 -30.28 -11.27
C GLN A 120 -6.50 -30.25 -10.90
N TYR A 121 -7.26 -29.35 -11.50
CA TYR A 121 -8.69 -29.56 -11.76
C TYR A 121 -9.18 -28.56 -12.83
N ASN A 122 -9.61 -29.06 -13.99
CA ASN A 122 -10.18 -28.27 -15.08
C ASN A 122 -11.71 -28.44 -15.09
N PRO A 123 -12.52 -27.48 -14.61
CA PRO A 123 -13.97 -27.60 -14.51
C PRO A 123 -14.73 -27.40 -15.83
N TYR A 124 -14.02 -27.22 -16.96
CA TYR A 124 -14.61 -26.90 -18.27
C TYR A 124 -14.40 -28.00 -19.32
N ALA A 125 -13.98 -29.20 -18.92
CA ALA A 125 -14.13 -30.37 -19.77
C ALA A 125 -15.62 -30.75 -19.79
N GLU A 126 -16.31 -30.43 -20.89
CA GLU A 126 -17.66 -30.90 -21.13
C GLU A 126 -17.68 -32.42 -21.36
N ASP A 127 -18.74 -33.04 -20.83
CA ASP A 127 -19.19 -34.42 -21.00
C ASP A 127 -18.68 -35.51 -20.03
N HIS A 128 -19.45 -35.72 -18.96
CA HIS A 128 -19.50 -36.98 -18.21
C HIS A 128 -20.92 -37.56 -18.24
N SER A 129 -21.48 -37.76 -19.44
CA SER A 129 -22.66 -38.62 -19.59
C SER A 129 -22.77 -39.23 -20.98
N GLY A 130 -21.82 -40.09 -21.33
CA GLY A 130 -22.01 -41.00 -22.47
C GLY A 130 -20.70 -41.60 -22.99
N MET A 131 -20.41 -42.85 -22.58
CA MET A 131 -19.71 -43.92 -23.35
C MET A 131 -18.91 -44.83 -22.41
N ALA A 132 -19.62 -45.69 -21.70
CA ALA A 132 -19.08 -47.00 -21.37
C ALA A 132 -19.37 -47.92 -22.56
N GLY A 133 -18.31 -48.31 -23.29
CA GLY A 133 -18.35 -49.43 -24.22
C GLY A 133 -18.30 -49.06 -25.71
N ALA A 134 -17.12 -49.27 -26.31
CA ALA A 134 -16.87 -49.83 -27.66
C ALA A 134 -15.69 -49.16 -28.39
N ALA A 135 -14.61 -49.93 -28.52
CA ALA A 135 -13.78 -50.15 -29.71
C ALA A 135 -13.05 -48.99 -30.41
N HIS A 136 -11.70 -49.07 -30.34
CA HIS A 136 -10.76 -49.04 -31.47
C HIS A 136 -10.95 -47.97 -32.58
N SER A 137 -10.17 -46.88 -32.53
CA SER A 137 -9.26 -46.45 -33.62
C SER A 137 -8.61 -45.08 -33.34
N THR A 138 -7.27 -45.06 -33.31
CA THR A 138 -6.33 -44.00 -33.71
C THR A 138 -6.81 -42.54 -33.83
N SER A 139 -6.31 -41.67 -32.94
CA SER A 139 -6.05 -40.25 -33.24
C SER A 139 -4.90 -39.70 -32.41
N PHE A 140 -3.80 -39.41 -33.11
CA PHE A 140 -2.55 -38.82 -32.64
C PHE A 140 -2.73 -37.30 -32.47
N PHE A 141 -3.26 -36.79 -31.36
CA PHE A 141 -3.05 -35.38 -30.97
C PHE A 141 -3.17 -35.22 -29.45
N GLN A 142 -2.04 -34.95 -28.79
CA GLN A 142 -2.02 -34.45 -27.41
C GLN A 142 -2.52 -33.00 -27.39
N PRO A 143 -3.46 -32.61 -26.50
CA PRO A 143 -3.80 -31.21 -26.36
C PRO A 143 -2.63 -30.50 -25.69
N GLN A 144 -2.04 -29.54 -26.40
CA GLN A 144 -1.02 -28.64 -25.86
C GLN A 144 -1.56 -27.96 -24.60
N SER A 145 -0.82 -28.12 -23.51
CA SER A 145 -0.93 -27.34 -22.29
C SER A 145 -1.01 -25.85 -22.65
N ALA A 146 -2.05 -25.15 -22.19
CA ALA A 146 -2.12 -23.70 -22.28
C ALA A 146 -0.84 -23.13 -21.65
N PHE A 147 0.01 -22.54 -22.50
CA PHE A 147 1.22 -21.86 -22.07
C PHE A 147 0.79 -20.71 -21.14
N THR A 148 0.83 -20.96 -19.83
CA THR A 148 0.97 -19.87 -18.85
C THR A 148 2.31 -19.26 -19.18
N GLY A 149 2.32 -18.16 -19.93
CA GLY A 149 3.55 -17.42 -20.19
C GLY A 149 4.26 -17.22 -18.85
N PRO A 150 5.58 -17.48 -18.74
CA PRO A 150 6.29 -17.30 -17.49
C PRO A 150 6.11 -15.85 -17.08
N LEU A 151 5.35 -15.60 -16.01
CA LEU A 151 5.41 -14.34 -15.29
C LEU A 151 6.88 -14.22 -14.90
N GLN A 152 7.61 -13.28 -15.53
CA GLN A 152 8.99 -13.03 -15.12
C GLN A 152 8.98 -12.81 -13.61
N PRO A 153 9.90 -13.45 -12.86
CA PRO A 153 9.91 -13.32 -11.41
C PRO A 153 9.99 -11.83 -11.07
N LEU A 154 9.04 -11.40 -10.27
CA LEU A 154 8.85 -10.00 -9.94
C LEU A 154 10.16 -9.44 -9.39
N GLN A 155 10.68 -8.42 -10.08
CA GLN A 155 11.97 -7.81 -9.81
C GLN A 155 11.96 -6.93 -8.56
N HIS A 156 11.21 -7.30 -7.52
CA HIS A 156 11.24 -6.64 -6.21
C HIS A 156 12.65 -6.63 -5.62
N HIS A 157 13.47 -7.63 -5.97
CA HIS A 157 14.88 -7.75 -5.58
C HIS A 157 15.81 -6.71 -6.24
N LEU A 158 15.40 -6.04 -7.33
CA LEU A 158 16.16 -4.92 -7.90
C LEU A 158 16.10 -3.66 -7.01
N TYR A 159 15.20 -3.65 -6.03
CA TYR A 159 15.13 -2.62 -4.99
C TYR A 159 15.42 -3.23 -3.61
N ALA A 160 16.42 -4.12 -3.52
CA ALA A 160 16.79 -4.73 -2.25
C ALA A 160 17.03 -3.64 -1.18
N PRO A 161 16.48 -3.82 0.04
CA PRO A 161 16.60 -2.82 1.08
C PRO A 161 18.07 -2.61 1.42
N SER A 162 18.48 -1.34 1.58
CA SER A 162 19.75 -1.02 2.22
C SER A 162 19.67 -1.48 3.67
N THR A 163 20.23 -2.64 3.98
CA THR A 163 20.35 -3.17 5.34
C THR A 163 21.53 -2.50 6.06
N GLY A 164 21.45 -1.18 6.28
CA GLY A 164 22.39 -0.46 7.13
C GLY A 164 21.84 -0.34 8.55
N ARG A 165 22.50 -0.97 9.53
CA ARG A 165 22.24 -0.76 10.97
C ARG A 165 22.37 0.73 11.32
N ARG A 166 21.49 1.24 12.18
CA ARG A 166 21.19 2.67 12.39
C ARG A 166 21.74 3.25 13.71
N ASP A 167 22.88 2.78 14.20
CA ASP A 167 23.10 2.93 15.64
C ASP A 167 23.91 4.18 16.06
N ASP A 168 24.55 4.94 15.16
CA ASP A 168 25.39 6.10 15.56
C ASP A 168 25.33 7.33 14.60
N LEU A 169 24.15 7.77 14.17
CA LEU A 169 24.02 9.00 13.37
C LEU A 169 23.74 10.22 14.27
N HIS A 170 24.51 11.29 14.09
CA HIS A 170 24.20 12.58 14.71
C HIS A 170 22.89 13.19 14.14
N PRO A 171 22.20 14.07 14.87
CA PRO A 171 20.93 14.67 14.43
C PRO A 171 21.00 15.48 13.11
N TYR A 172 22.18 15.87 12.64
CA TYR A 172 22.39 16.55 11.37
C TYR A 172 22.80 15.60 10.22
N GLN A 173 23.22 14.38 10.55
CA GLN A 173 23.58 13.36 9.57
C GLN A 173 22.30 12.68 9.07
N ARG A 174 22.24 12.45 7.76
CA ARG A 174 21.13 11.79 7.08
C ARG A 174 21.68 10.70 6.21
N THR A 175 20.95 9.59 6.15
CA THR A 175 21.19 8.54 5.18
C THR A 175 20.56 8.91 3.84
N THR A 176 21.03 8.30 2.76
CA THR A 176 20.42 8.46 1.44
C THR A 176 18.91 8.18 1.44
N SER A 177 18.46 7.17 2.19
CA SER A 177 17.03 6.80 2.26
C SER A 177 16.16 7.88 2.90
N ASP A 178 16.71 8.74 3.77
CA ASP A 178 15.93 9.76 4.47
C ASP A 178 15.43 10.88 3.53
N PHE A 179 16.04 11.01 2.34
CA PHE A 179 15.65 11.99 1.32
C PHE A 179 14.53 11.49 0.39
N PHE A 180 14.15 10.22 0.51
CA PHE A 180 13.15 9.59 -0.36
C PHE A 180 12.03 8.93 0.45
N MET A 181 11.01 8.48 -0.28
CA MET A 181 9.87 7.77 0.30
C MET A 181 10.33 6.55 1.11
N PRO A 182 9.76 6.31 2.30
CA PRO A 182 10.07 5.12 3.10
C PRO A 182 9.85 3.83 2.31
N GLU A 183 10.77 2.89 2.49
CA GLU A 183 10.83 1.66 1.68
C GLU A 183 9.57 0.78 1.83
N GLU A 184 9.03 0.64 3.03
CA GLU A 184 7.81 -0.13 3.29
C GLU A 184 6.62 0.42 2.50
N LEU A 185 6.43 1.74 2.54
CA LEU A 185 5.35 2.42 1.81
C LEU A 185 5.57 2.31 0.30
N ARG A 186 6.81 2.49 -0.18
CA ARG A 186 7.16 2.34 -1.59
C ARG A 186 6.82 0.93 -2.10
N GLN A 187 7.22 -0.11 -1.36
CA GLN A 187 6.91 -1.51 -1.72
C GLN A 187 5.41 -1.76 -1.74
N GLU A 188 4.66 -1.25 -0.76
CA GLU A 188 3.21 -1.38 -0.71
C GLU A 188 2.53 -0.75 -1.94
N LEU A 189 2.93 0.48 -2.30
CA LEU A 189 2.39 1.19 -3.47
C LEU A 189 2.72 0.46 -4.78
N VAL A 190 3.94 -0.06 -4.93
CA VAL A 190 4.34 -0.83 -6.11
C VAL A 190 3.50 -2.11 -6.23
N LYS A 191 3.32 -2.86 -5.14
CA LYS A 191 2.47 -4.07 -5.13
C LYS A 191 1.02 -3.74 -5.50
N LYS A 192 0.47 -2.63 -4.99
CA LYS A 192 -0.88 -2.16 -5.34
C LYS A 192 -1.01 -1.79 -6.82
N LEU A 193 -0.02 -1.10 -7.38
CA LEU A 193 0.02 -0.72 -8.79
C LEU A 193 0.09 -1.96 -9.69
N GLU A 194 0.93 -2.91 -9.33
CA GLU A 194 1.09 -4.17 -10.05
C GLU A 194 -0.19 -5.00 -10.05
N ALA A 195 -0.82 -5.20 -8.88
CA ALA A 195 -2.10 -5.88 -8.77
C ALA A 195 -3.21 -5.19 -9.60
N THR A 196 -3.15 -3.87 -9.71
CA THR A 196 -4.07 -3.10 -10.56
C THR A 196 -3.83 -3.39 -12.05
N ASN A 197 -2.57 -3.42 -12.46
CA ASN A 197 -2.16 -3.62 -13.86
C ASN A 197 -2.08 -5.09 -14.30
N GLN A 198 -2.26 -6.05 -13.37
CA GLN A 198 -2.28 -7.47 -13.69
C GLN A 198 -3.35 -7.78 -14.75
N THR A 199 -2.98 -8.51 -15.79
CA THR A 199 -3.91 -8.97 -16.83
C THR A 199 -3.69 -10.46 -17.12
N MET A 200 -4.66 -11.10 -17.77
CA MET A 200 -4.57 -12.49 -18.21
C MET A 200 -4.74 -12.54 -19.75
N PRO A 201 -3.64 -12.46 -20.53
CA PRO A 201 -3.70 -12.35 -21.99
C PRO A 201 -4.44 -13.51 -22.69
N ASN A 202 -4.33 -14.72 -22.15
CA ASN A 202 -4.97 -15.94 -22.68
C ASN A 202 -6.13 -16.41 -21.80
N SER A 203 -6.89 -15.48 -21.22
CA SER A 203 -8.04 -15.81 -20.38
C SER A 203 -9.19 -16.37 -21.21
N GLN A 204 -9.83 -17.43 -20.70
CA GLN A 204 -11.09 -17.97 -21.24
C GLN A 204 -12.32 -17.20 -20.72
N LEU A 205 -12.11 -16.17 -19.90
CA LEU A 205 -13.20 -15.33 -19.40
C LEU A 205 -13.76 -14.45 -20.52
N PRO A 206 -15.09 -14.25 -20.54
CA PRO A 206 -15.71 -13.44 -21.58
C PRO A 206 -15.30 -11.97 -21.45
N GLN A 207 -15.30 -11.27 -22.59
CA GLN A 207 -15.32 -9.82 -22.59
C GLN A 207 -16.76 -9.35 -22.43
N LEU A 208 -16.97 -8.32 -21.61
CA LEU A 208 -18.26 -7.67 -21.43
C LEU A 208 -18.28 -6.37 -22.25
N ASP A 209 -19.45 -5.93 -22.69
CA ASP A 209 -19.56 -4.77 -23.62
C ASP A 209 -18.79 -3.52 -23.17
N ASN A 210 -18.83 -3.21 -21.87
CA ASN A 210 -18.17 -2.04 -21.28
C ASN A 210 -16.89 -2.37 -20.50
N PHE A 211 -16.53 -3.65 -20.36
CA PHE A 211 -15.44 -4.11 -19.51
C PHE A 211 -14.63 -5.24 -20.14
N HIS A 212 -13.30 -5.12 -20.08
CA HIS A 212 -12.39 -6.12 -20.62
C HIS A 212 -11.30 -6.52 -19.61
N SER A 213 -10.48 -7.50 -20.00
CA SER A 213 -9.34 -8.00 -19.23
C SER A 213 -9.72 -8.44 -17.81
N LEU A 214 -10.75 -9.28 -17.70
CA LEU A 214 -11.23 -9.82 -16.42
C LEU A 214 -10.13 -10.69 -15.78
N VAL A 215 -9.87 -10.43 -14.51
CA VAL A 215 -8.96 -11.21 -13.65
C VAL A 215 -9.72 -11.62 -12.38
N PRO A 216 -9.91 -12.92 -12.09
CA PRO A 216 -10.54 -13.37 -10.86
C PRO A 216 -9.76 -12.91 -9.63
N LEU A 217 -10.48 -12.45 -8.59
CA LEU A 217 -9.89 -12.04 -7.32
C LEU A 217 -10.11 -13.05 -6.19
N ASP A 218 -11.04 -13.98 -6.36
CA ASP A 218 -11.32 -15.02 -5.36
C ASP A 218 -10.16 -16.02 -5.30
N THR A 219 -9.51 -16.10 -4.14
CA THR A 219 -8.36 -16.99 -3.89
C THR A 219 -8.76 -18.44 -3.64
N THR A 220 -10.04 -18.70 -3.34
CA THR A 220 -10.59 -20.03 -3.09
C THR A 220 -11.90 -20.24 -3.84
N HIS A 221 -11.97 -21.28 -4.67
CA HIS A 221 -13.18 -21.67 -5.42
C HIS A 221 -14.24 -22.34 -4.53
N ARG A 222 -14.58 -21.75 -3.38
CA ARG A 222 -15.66 -22.27 -2.53
C ARG A 222 -16.98 -21.71 -3.02
N LYS A 223 -17.80 -22.56 -3.65
CA LYS A 223 -19.21 -22.26 -3.98
C LYS A 223 -20.01 -22.13 -2.69
N ASN A 224 -19.96 -20.96 -2.05
CA ASN A 224 -20.73 -20.68 -0.84
C ASN A 224 -21.85 -19.66 -1.13
N PRO A 225 -23.11 -20.11 -1.28
CA PRO A 225 -24.24 -19.22 -1.51
C PRO A 225 -24.77 -18.55 -0.23
N SER A 226 -24.17 -18.79 0.95
CA SER A 226 -24.79 -18.48 2.24
C SER A 226 -25.16 -17.02 2.46
N VAL A 227 -24.41 -16.07 1.90
CA VAL A 227 -24.62 -14.63 2.17
C VAL A 227 -25.68 -14.01 1.26
N PHE A 228 -25.67 -14.34 -0.04
CA PHE A 228 -26.55 -13.71 -1.03
C PHE A 228 -27.64 -14.65 -1.57
N GLY A 229 -27.61 -15.94 -1.23
CA GLY A 229 -28.45 -16.96 -1.84
C GLY A 229 -27.97 -17.43 -3.22
N TYR A 230 -26.87 -16.86 -3.73
CA TYR A 230 -26.25 -17.18 -5.02
C TYR A 230 -24.76 -17.40 -4.86
N THR A 231 -24.18 -18.26 -5.70
CA THR A 231 -22.73 -18.33 -5.85
C THR A 231 -22.23 -17.01 -6.40
N SER A 232 -21.28 -16.38 -5.71
CA SER A 232 -20.73 -15.08 -6.10
C SER A 232 -19.26 -15.17 -6.48
N TRP A 233 -18.88 -14.45 -7.54
CA TRP A 233 -17.50 -14.31 -7.99
C TRP A 233 -17.12 -12.84 -8.06
N ILE A 234 -15.85 -12.52 -7.89
CA ILE A 234 -15.32 -11.16 -8.03
C ILE A 234 -14.21 -11.14 -9.08
N TYR A 235 -14.32 -10.21 -10.03
CA TYR A 235 -13.32 -9.99 -11.07
C TYR A 235 -12.83 -8.55 -11.05
N LYS A 236 -11.52 -8.33 -11.18
CA LYS A 236 -10.99 -7.04 -11.61
C LYS A 236 -11.16 -6.92 -13.12
N ALA A 237 -11.68 -5.79 -13.60
CA ALA A 237 -11.78 -5.51 -15.02
C ALA A 237 -11.48 -4.04 -15.32
N PHE A 238 -11.10 -3.72 -16.55
CA PHE A 238 -10.91 -2.34 -17.00
C PHE A 238 -12.13 -1.85 -17.77
N SER A 239 -12.57 -0.63 -17.49
CA SER A 239 -13.64 0.00 -18.24
C SER A 239 -13.12 0.51 -19.59
N VAL A 240 -13.83 0.18 -20.66
CA VAL A 240 -13.56 0.69 -22.02
C VAL A 240 -13.69 2.22 -22.07
N LYS A 241 -14.58 2.80 -21.26
CA LYS A 241 -14.91 4.23 -21.31
C LYS A 241 -13.82 5.14 -20.75
N ASN A 242 -13.19 4.75 -19.65
CA ASN A 242 -12.28 5.62 -18.91
C ASN A 242 -10.93 4.97 -18.55
N GLY A 243 -10.71 3.71 -18.93
CA GLY A 243 -9.47 2.97 -18.64
C GLY A 243 -9.24 2.68 -17.16
N ARG A 244 -10.20 2.93 -16.27
CA ARG A 244 -10.06 2.66 -14.83
C ARG A 244 -10.39 1.20 -14.51
N ALA A 245 -9.72 0.68 -13.48
CA ALA A 245 -10.01 -0.64 -12.94
C ALA A 245 -11.24 -0.60 -12.02
N TYR A 246 -12.10 -1.61 -12.16
CA TYR A 246 -13.31 -1.82 -11.36
C TYR A 246 -13.36 -3.24 -10.83
N SER A 247 -14.06 -3.43 -9.71
CA SER A 247 -14.42 -4.73 -9.16
C SER A 247 -15.80 -5.10 -9.66
N LEU A 248 -15.90 -6.20 -10.39
CA LEU A 248 -17.14 -6.76 -10.91
C LEU A 248 -17.55 -7.96 -10.06
N ARG A 249 -18.59 -7.77 -9.24
CA ARG A 249 -19.18 -8.86 -8.48
C ARG A 249 -20.29 -9.52 -9.29
N ARG A 250 -20.08 -10.77 -9.67
CA ARG A 250 -21.04 -11.61 -10.39
C ARG A 250 -21.85 -12.45 -9.40
N LEU A 251 -23.16 -12.48 -9.55
CA LEU A 251 -24.05 -13.50 -8.99
C LEU A 251 -24.45 -14.47 -10.12
N GLU A 252 -23.99 -15.71 -10.00
CA GLU A 252 -24.21 -16.79 -10.96
C GLU A 252 -25.66 -17.29 -10.90
N GLY A 253 -26.28 -17.55 -12.05
CA GLY A 253 -27.65 -18.08 -12.13
C GLY A 253 -28.77 -17.10 -11.74
N TYR A 254 -28.48 -15.81 -11.52
CA TYR A 254 -29.51 -14.82 -11.23
C TYR A 254 -30.41 -14.56 -12.44
N ARG A 255 -31.72 -14.72 -12.27
CA ARG A 255 -32.73 -14.40 -13.28
C ARG A 255 -33.47 -13.14 -12.87
N LEU A 256 -33.40 -12.11 -13.71
CA LEU A 256 -34.11 -10.85 -13.47
C LEU A 256 -35.61 -11.07 -13.63
N SER A 257 -36.35 -10.92 -12.52
CA SER A 257 -37.82 -10.89 -12.52
C SER A 257 -38.36 -9.47 -12.72
N ASN A 258 -37.70 -8.47 -12.15
CA ASN A 258 -38.19 -7.09 -12.10
C ASN A 258 -37.06 -6.10 -12.33
N GLU A 259 -37.07 -5.35 -13.44
CA GLU A 259 -36.05 -4.34 -13.74
C GLU A 259 -35.93 -3.24 -12.68
N ASN A 260 -36.99 -2.97 -11.92
CA ASN A 260 -36.95 -1.99 -10.84
C ASN A 260 -36.04 -2.42 -9.69
N SER A 261 -35.76 -3.72 -9.53
CA SER A 261 -34.78 -4.18 -8.55
C SER A 261 -33.40 -3.63 -8.85
N ILE A 262 -32.95 -3.66 -10.11
CA ILE A 262 -31.67 -3.10 -10.56
C ILE A 262 -31.66 -1.57 -10.40
N ARG A 263 -32.79 -0.90 -10.67
CA ARG A 263 -32.89 0.57 -10.52
C ARG A 263 -32.65 1.03 -9.08
N SER A 264 -32.92 0.20 -8.06
CA SER A 264 -32.64 0.51 -6.65
C SER A 264 -31.18 0.80 -6.37
N VAL A 265 -30.24 0.28 -7.17
CA VAL A 265 -28.81 0.56 -7.07
C VAL A 265 -28.51 2.06 -7.20
N LYS A 266 -29.34 2.81 -7.95
CA LYS A 266 -29.15 4.25 -8.13
C LYS A 266 -29.31 5.03 -6.81
N GLU A 267 -30.07 4.53 -5.85
CA GLU A 267 -30.24 5.14 -4.53
C GLU A 267 -28.91 5.20 -3.77
N TRP A 268 -28.06 4.20 -3.94
CA TRP A 268 -26.74 4.09 -3.29
C TRP A 268 -25.71 5.09 -3.82
N ARG A 269 -25.97 5.74 -4.96
CA ARG A 269 -25.11 6.83 -5.45
C ARG A 269 -25.17 8.07 -4.56
N ARG A 270 -26.18 8.19 -3.70
CA ARG A 270 -26.31 9.29 -2.72
C ARG A 270 -25.41 9.08 -1.50
N VAL A 271 -25.04 7.84 -1.20
CA VAL A 271 -24.19 7.50 -0.06
C VAL A 271 -22.73 7.77 -0.43
N VAL A 272 -22.20 8.91 0.02
CA VAL A 272 -20.79 9.28 -0.18
C VAL A 272 -20.04 9.07 1.13
N ASN A 273 -19.40 7.91 1.26
CA ASN A 273 -18.68 7.53 2.47
C ASN A 273 -17.41 6.72 2.12
N THR A 274 -16.28 7.03 2.76
CA THR A 274 -14.98 6.38 2.49
C THR A 274 -14.94 4.91 2.89
N ASN A 275 -15.78 4.52 3.86
CA ASN A 275 -15.94 3.16 4.37
C ASN A 275 -17.04 2.37 3.63
N VAL A 276 -17.59 2.88 2.52
CA VAL A 276 -18.47 2.12 1.62
C VAL A 276 -17.77 1.99 0.27
N VAL A 277 -17.67 0.76 -0.26
CA VAL A 277 -17.19 0.58 -1.63
C VAL A 277 -18.26 1.12 -2.57
N MET A 278 -17.93 2.17 -3.32
CA MET A 278 -18.89 2.83 -4.19
C MET A 278 -19.41 1.86 -5.26
N ILE A 279 -20.73 1.80 -5.37
CA ILE A 279 -21.41 1.08 -6.44
C ILE A 279 -21.73 2.03 -7.59
N HIS A 280 -21.23 1.71 -8.78
CA HIS A 280 -21.41 2.52 -9.97
C HIS A 280 -22.64 2.10 -10.75
N ASP A 281 -22.81 0.80 -10.95
CA ASP A 281 -23.85 0.25 -11.80
C ASP A 281 -24.16 -1.20 -11.46
N ALA A 282 -25.29 -1.70 -11.98
CA ALA A 282 -25.57 -3.13 -12.01
C ALA A 282 -26.31 -3.50 -13.29
N PHE A 283 -25.99 -4.64 -13.87
CA PHE A 283 -26.59 -5.10 -15.12
C PHE A 283 -26.59 -6.62 -15.21
N THR A 284 -27.48 -7.16 -16.04
CA THR A 284 -27.51 -8.60 -16.32
C THR A 284 -26.75 -8.92 -17.59
N THR A 285 -26.18 -10.11 -17.66
CA THR A 285 -25.45 -10.57 -18.85
C THR A 285 -25.59 -12.08 -19.03
N ARG A 286 -25.44 -12.54 -20.27
CA ARG A 286 -25.29 -13.95 -20.64
C ARG A 286 -23.91 -14.32 -21.16
N ALA A 287 -22.96 -13.38 -21.11
CA ALA A 287 -21.62 -13.58 -21.66
C ALA A 287 -20.84 -14.71 -20.97
N PHE A 288 -21.19 -15.05 -19.72
CA PHE A 288 -20.59 -16.16 -18.97
C PHE A 288 -21.23 -17.54 -19.25
N GLY A 289 -22.16 -17.63 -20.22
CA GLY A 289 -22.87 -18.87 -20.56
C GLY A 289 -24.11 -19.14 -19.70
N ASP A 290 -24.39 -18.31 -18.69
CA ASP A 290 -25.56 -18.39 -17.83
C ASP A 290 -26.23 -17.01 -17.66
N SER A 291 -27.43 -16.98 -17.06
CA SER A 291 -28.01 -15.70 -16.64
C SER A 291 -27.29 -15.21 -15.38
N SER A 292 -26.53 -14.14 -15.50
CA SER A 292 -25.73 -13.56 -14.42
C SER A 292 -26.14 -12.12 -14.12
N LEU A 293 -26.07 -11.72 -12.85
CA LEU A 293 -26.15 -10.32 -12.42
C LEU A 293 -24.77 -9.81 -12.02
N ILE A 294 -24.35 -8.68 -12.57
CA ILE A 294 -23.06 -8.04 -12.30
C ILE A 294 -23.27 -6.73 -11.56
N PHE A 295 -22.57 -6.53 -10.45
CA PHE A 295 -22.43 -5.27 -9.76
C PHE A 295 -21.06 -4.66 -10.06
N VAL A 296 -21.03 -3.40 -10.49
CA VAL A 296 -19.81 -2.64 -10.80
C VAL A 296 -19.46 -1.78 -9.59
N GLN A 297 -18.30 -2.03 -9.00
CA GLN A 297 -17.85 -1.38 -7.78
C GLN A 297 -16.43 -0.82 -7.94
N ASP A 298 -16.06 0.13 -7.09
CA ASP A 298 -14.67 0.59 -7.01
C ASP A 298 -13.71 -0.58 -6.73
N PHE A 299 -12.59 -0.59 -7.45
CA PHE A 299 -11.54 -1.56 -7.23
C PHE A 299 -10.56 -1.08 -6.15
N HIS A 300 -10.30 -1.93 -5.15
CA HIS A 300 -9.31 -1.70 -4.12
C HIS A 300 -8.21 -2.77 -4.21
N PRO A 301 -7.01 -2.43 -4.72
CA PRO A 301 -5.97 -3.40 -4.96
C PRO A 301 -5.48 -4.02 -3.64
N LEU A 302 -5.27 -5.35 -3.68
CA LEU A 302 -4.78 -6.14 -2.54
C LEU A 302 -5.64 -6.07 -1.27
N ALA A 303 -6.90 -5.61 -1.39
CA ALA A 303 -7.84 -5.62 -0.28
C ALA A 303 -8.08 -7.05 0.21
N LYS A 304 -8.15 -7.22 1.52
CA LYS A 304 -8.45 -8.51 2.17
C LYS A 304 -9.74 -8.41 2.97
N THR A 305 -10.50 -9.47 3.07
CA THR A 305 -11.68 -9.48 3.95
C THR A 305 -11.27 -9.50 5.42
N LEU A 306 -12.13 -9.01 6.32
CA LEU A 306 -11.91 -9.17 7.77
C LEU A 306 -11.73 -10.65 8.16
N ALA A 307 -12.44 -11.55 7.48
CA ALA A 307 -12.27 -13.00 7.65
C ALA A 307 -10.85 -13.45 7.30
N GLU A 308 -10.27 -13.00 6.18
CA GLU A 308 -8.89 -13.34 5.79
C GLU A 308 -7.85 -12.76 6.75
N VAL A 309 -8.07 -11.55 7.24
CA VAL A 309 -7.14 -10.88 8.16
C VAL A 309 -7.18 -11.52 9.55
N HIS A 310 -8.37 -11.73 10.10
CA HIS A 310 -8.55 -12.09 11.51
C HIS A 310 -8.97 -13.54 11.74
N LEU A 311 -9.74 -14.16 10.85
CA LEU A 311 -10.30 -15.49 11.08
C LEU A 311 -9.66 -16.62 10.27
N ALA A 312 -8.80 -16.31 9.28
CA ALA A 312 -8.12 -17.33 8.52
C ALA A 312 -7.18 -18.16 9.42
N PRO A 313 -7.20 -19.50 9.31
CA PRO A 313 -6.29 -20.36 10.04
C PRO A 313 -4.85 -20.08 9.60
N SER A 314 -3.96 -19.80 10.55
CA SER A 314 -2.54 -19.57 10.26
C SER A 314 -1.86 -20.91 9.91
N PRO A 315 -1.28 -21.07 8.71
CA PRO A 315 -0.54 -22.27 8.37
C PRO A 315 0.86 -22.17 9.00
N VAL A 316 0.99 -22.56 10.26
CA VAL A 316 2.31 -22.78 10.86
C VAL A 316 2.73 -24.22 10.59
N GLN A 317 3.95 -24.43 10.09
CA GLN A 317 4.55 -25.75 9.92
C GLN A 317 4.58 -26.49 11.26
N GLY A 318 3.89 -27.63 11.33
CA GLY A 318 3.77 -28.46 12.52
C GLY A 318 2.31 -28.54 13.00
N ASN A 319 1.86 -29.75 13.30
CA ASN A 319 0.47 -30.13 13.59
C ASN A 319 -0.16 -29.49 14.86
N ARG A 320 0.31 -28.33 15.32
CA ARG A 320 -0.23 -27.60 16.47
C ARG A 320 -1.00 -26.37 15.99
N PHE A 321 -2.32 -26.45 16.04
CA PHE A 321 -3.19 -25.28 15.97
C PHE A 321 -2.87 -24.35 17.15
N GLN A 322 -2.13 -23.27 16.93
CA GLN A 322 -2.03 -22.20 17.92
C GLN A 322 -3.29 -21.31 17.83
N GLN A 323 -3.91 -21.06 18.98
CA GLN A 323 -4.96 -20.05 19.08
C GLN A 323 -4.39 -18.70 18.65
N LYS A 324 -5.07 -18.04 17.71
CA LYS A 324 -4.67 -16.71 17.25
C LYS A 324 -4.78 -15.72 18.40
N ALA A 325 -3.80 -14.81 18.51
CA ALA A 325 -3.81 -13.79 19.54
C ALA A 325 -5.11 -12.95 19.47
N PRO A 326 -5.65 -12.50 20.61
CA PRO A 326 -6.80 -11.60 20.62
C PRO A 326 -6.46 -10.30 19.88
N ILE A 327 -7.45 -9.74 19.18
CA ILE A 327 -7.28 -8.47 18.47
C ILE A 327 -7.11 -7.35 19.51
N VAL A 328 -6.18 -6.43 19.27
CA VAL A 328 -5.94 -5.28 20.16
C VAL A 328 -7.21 -4.43 20.26
N GLU A 329 -7.57 -4.01 21.48
CA GLU A 329 -8.84 -3.31 21.74
C GLU A 329 -8.96 -1.98 20.97
N SER A 330 -7.87 -1.21 20.83
CA SER A 330 -7.88 0.04 20.04
C SER A 330 -8.28 -0.19 18.58
N LEU A 331 -7.86 -1.31 17.99
CA LEU A 331 -8.24 -1.68 16.63
C LEU A 331 -9.73 -2.05 16.53
N LEU A 332 -10.29 -2.73 17.54
CA LEU A 332 -11.73 -3.01 17.60
C LEU A 332 -12.54 -1.73 17.72
N TRP A 333 -12.08 -0.76 18.52
CA TRP A 333 -12.71 0.56 18.61
C TRP A 333 -12.63 1.32 17.29
N SER A 334 -11.50 1.26 16.57
CA SER A 334 -11.40 1.84 15.22
C SER A 334 -12.41 1.22 14.25
N TYR A 335 -12.58 -0.11 14.28
CA TYR A 335 -13.59 -0.79 13.46
C TYR A 335 -15.01 -0.39 13.84
N ILE A 336 -15.31 -0.30 15.14
CA ILE A 336 -16.61 0.14 15.65
C ILE A 336 -16.91 1.56 15.18
N SER A 337 -15.98 2.48 15.34
CA SER A 337 -16.10 3.88 14.93
C SER A 337 -16.39 4.02 13.44
N GLN A 338 -15.64 3.30 12.60
CA GLN A 338 -15.81 3.33 11.14
C GLN A 338 -17.17 2.76 10.72
N ILE A 339 -17.56 1.58 11.23
CA ILE A 339 -18.84 0.95 10.90
C ILE A 339 -20.00 1.81 11.42
N ALA A 340 -19.93 2.34 12.64
CA ALA A 340 -20.99 3.16 13.22
C ALA A 340 -21.20 4.47 12.44
N SER A 341 -20.11 5.15 12.06
CA SER A 341 -20.16 6.34 11.22
C SER A 341 -20.77 6.03 9.84
N THR A 342 -20.41 4.87 9.27
CA THR A 342 -20.98 4.39 8.00
C THR A 342 -22.48 4.13 8.09
N LEU A 343 -22.93 3.44 9.14
CA LEU A 343 -24.34 3.14 9.36
C LEU A 343 -25.16 4.41 9.57
N LYS A 344 -24.61 5.44 10.24
CA LYS A 344 -25.27 6.75 10.34
C LYS A 344 -25.56 7.33 8.97
N GLU A 345 -24.58 7.33 8.06
CA GLU A 345 -24.76 7.86 6.71
C GLU A 345 -25.78 7.04 5.90
N ILE A 346 -25.70 5.71 5.97
CA ILE A 346 -26.64 4.81 5.28
C ILE A 346 -28.07 4.98 5.81
N HIS A 347 -28.24 4.95 7.13
CA HIS A 347 -29.56 5.06 7.78
C HIS A 347 -30.17 6.45 7.57
N GLY A 348 -29.35 7.51 7.59
CA GLY A 348 -29.77 8.89 7.29
C GLY A 348 -30.30 9.08 5.87
N ASN A 349 -29.85 8.26 4.91
CA ASN A 349 -30.37 8.22 3.54
C ASN A 349 -31.61 7.31 3.37
N ASN A 350 -32.21 6.82 4.47
CA ASN A 350 -33.31 5.84 4.48
C ASN A 350 -32.95 4.51 3.77
N LEU A 351 -31.70 4.08 3.91
CA LEU A 351 -31.21 2.78 3.45
C LEU A 351 -30.81 1.92 4.66
N ALA A 352 -30.47 0.65 4.40
CA ALA A 352 -29.89 -0.27 5.36
C ALA A 352 -28.68 -0.98 4.72
N ALA A 353 -27.64 -1.29 5.50
CA ALA A 353 -26.44 -1.94 5.00
C ALA A 353 -26.70 -3.40 4.62
N ARG A 354 -27.56 -4.09 5.38
CA ARG A 354 -28.07 -5.47 5.23
C ARG A 354 -27.03 -6.59 5.25
N CYS A 355 -25.77 -6.29 4.97
CA CYS A 355 -24.67 -7.25 4.92
C CYS A 355 -23.46 -6.75 5.71
N LEU A 356 -23.45 -7.05 7.01
CA LEU A 356 -22.30 -6.81 7.91
C LEU A 356 -21.61 -8.14 8.26
N ASP A 357 -21.11 -8.81 7.23
CA ASP A 357 -20.45 -10.10 7.36
C ASP A 357 -18.91 -9.97 7.24
N VAL A 358 -18.18 -10.75 8.03
CA VAL A 358 -16.70 -10.76 8.04
C VAL A 358 -16.08 -11.04 6.66
N SER A 359 -16.77 -11.77 5.79
CA SER A 359 -16.33 -12.06 4.41
C SER A 359 -16.67 -10.96 3.40
N LYS A 360 -17.38 -9.90 3.81
CA LYS A 360 -17.87 -8.83 2.94
C LYS A 360 -17.42 -7.43 3.36
N ILE A 361 -16.68 -7.33 4.45
CA ILE A 361 -16.00 -6.11 4.87
C ILE A 361 -14.52 -6.24 4.51
N LEU A 362 -14.04 -5.29 3.71
CA LEU A 362 -12.66 -5.24 3.23
C LEU A 362 -11.80 -4.40 4.14
N VAL A 363 -10.55 -4.82 4.33
CA VAL A 363 -9.44 -4.06 4.86
C VAL A 363 -8.59 -3.66 3.66
N THR A 364 -8.61 -2.39 3.29
CA THR A 364 -7.89 -1.89 2.09
C THR A 364 -6.52 -1.29 2.41
N ASP A 365 -6.32 -0.94 3.68
CA ASP A 365 -5.09 -0.37 4.22
C ASP A 365 -5.04 -0.67 5.73
N LYS A 366 -3.94 -0.36 6.41
CA LYS A 366 -3.78 -0.52 7.87
C LYS A 366 -4.95 0.14 8.60
N GLY A 367 -5.83 -0.70 9.17
CA GLY A 367 -6.99 -0.29 9.96
C GLY A 367 -8.20 0.22 9.18
N HIS A 368 -8.11 0.47 7.87
CA HIS A 368 -9.19 1.10 7.10
C HIS A 368 -10.17 0.09 6.51
N LEU A 369 -11.42 0.14 6.96
CA LEU A 369 -12.50 -0.77 6.58
C LEU A 369 -13.37 -0.23 5.44
N ARG A 370 -13.89 -1.12 4.60
CA ARG A 370 -14.92 -0.79 3.60
C ARG A 370 -16.00 -1.87 3.49
N LEU A 371 -17.26 -1.47 3.55
CA LEU A 371 -18.40 -2.34 3.28
C LEU A 371 -18.50 -2.59 1.76
N SER A 372 -18.27 -3.82 1.32
CA SER A 372 -18.21 -4.17 -0.11
C SER A 372 -19.48 -4.80 -0.68
N ALA A 373 -20.49 -5.02 0.16
CA ALA A 373 -21.71 -5.75 -0.21
C ALA A 373 -23.00 -4.94 -0.12
N CYS A 374 -22.89 -3.62 0.03
CA CYS A 374 -24.02 -2.70 -0.01
C CYS A 374 -24.79 -2.83 -1.33
N SER A 375 -26.10 -2.56 -1.31
CA SER A 375 -27.04 -2.66 -2.44
C SER A 375 -27.33 -4.07 -2.99
N ILE A 376 -26.46 -5.06 -2.80
CA ILE A 376 -26.64 -6.40 -3.39
C ILE A 376 -27.95 -7.05 -2.91
N LEU A 377 -28.19 -7.04 -1.60
CA LEU A 377 -29.41 -7.61 -1.02
C LEU A 377 -30.65 -6.77 -1.33
N ASP A 378 -30.50 -5.49 -1.69
CA ASP A 378 -31.63 -4.65 -2.13
C ASP A 378 -32.16 -5.10 -3.49
N VAL A 379 -31.28 -5.55 -4.38
CA VAL A 379 -31.64 -6.11 -5.67
C VAL A 379 -32.13 -7.55 -5.52
N VAL A 380 -31.41 -8.37 -4.76
CA VAL A 380 -31.72 -9.81 -4.62
C VAL A 380 -33.01 -10.05 -3.86
N GLN A 381 -33.26 -9.29 -2.80
CA GLN A 381 -34.44 -9.42 -1.93
C GLN A 381 -35.44 -8.28 -2.17
N TYR A 382 -35.44 -7.69 -3.37
CA TYR A 382 -36.27 -6.54 -3.72
C TYR A 382 -37.78 -6.80 -3.49
N GLU A 383 -38.24 -8.00 -3.81
CA GLU A 383 -39.66 -8.37 -3.73
C GLU A 383 -40.17 -8.53 -2.29
N ALA A 384 -39.29 -8.75 -1.32
CA ALA A 384 -39.67 -8.93 0.07
C ALA A 384 -40.28 -7.68 0.72
N ARG A 385 -39.99 -6.48 0.16
CA ARG A 385 -40.55 -5.17 0.58
C ARG A 385 -40.60 -4.94 2.10
N ARG A 386 -39.56 -5.42 2.80
CA ARG A 386 -39.44 -5.24 4.25
C ARG A 386 -39.30 -3.76 4.60
N PRO A 387 -39.92 -3.30 5.70
CA PRO A 387 -39.78 -1.92 6.14
C PRO A 387 -38.32 -1.62 6.47
N VAL A 388 -37.84 -0.45 6.04
CA VAL A 388 -36.43 -0.05 6.22
C VAL A 388 -36.03 -0.02 7.69
N GLN A 389 -36.94 0.40 8.58
CA GLN A 389 -36.69 0.47 10.01
C GLN A 389 -36.34 -0.91 10.60
N GLU A 390 -36.99 -1.98 10.14
CA GLU A 390 -36.69 -3.35 10.57
C GLU A 390 -35.30 -3.78 10.09
N LEU A 391 -34.95 -3.47 8.83
CA LEU A 391 -33.62 -3.74 8.28
C LEU A 391 -32.52 -2.96 9.03
N GLN A 392 -32.80 -1.73 9.45
CA GLN A 392 -31.87 -0.91 10.23
C GLN A 392 -31.66 -1.49 11.64
N GLN A 393 -32.69 -2.06 12.27
CA GLN A 393 -32.52 -2.79 13.55
C GLN A 393 -31.70 -4.06 13.36
N GLU A 394 -31.89 -4.79 12.26
CA GLU A 394 -31.06 -5.95 11.91
C GLU A 394 -29.60 -5.58 11.70
N ASP A 395 -29.31 -4.42 11.08
CA ASP A 395 -27.94 -3.91 10.94
C ASP A 395 -27.25 -3.79 12.31
N LEU A 396 -27.93 -3.24 13.33
CA LEU A 396 -27.36 -3.09 14.67
C LEU A 396 -27.05 -4.44 15.33
N ILE A 397 -27.94 -5.43 15.17
CA ILE A 397 -27.73 -6.78 15.70
C ILE A 397 -26.58 -7.48 14.97
N ASN A 398 -26.53 -7.38 13.63
CA ASN A 398 -25.47 -7.95 12.82
C ASN A 398 -24.12 -7.29 13.12
N PHE A 399 -24.11 -5.98 13.39
CA PHE A 399 -22.92 -5.26 13.85
C PHE A 399 -22.41 -5.80 15.19
N GLY A 400 -23.30 -6.01 16.17
CA GLY A 400 -22.94 -6.64 17.45
C GLY A 400 -22.35 -8.04 17.27
N ARG A 401 -22.98 -8.88 16.43
CA ARG A 401 -22.50 -10.25 16.12
C ARG A 401 -21.14 -10.25 15.42
N LEU A 402 -20.94 -9.32 14.48
CA LEU A 402 -19.68 -9.13 13.78
C LEU A 402 -18.56 -8.81 14.78
N MET A 403 -18.75 -7.82 15.64
CA MET A 403 -17.73 -7.40 16.60
C MET A 403 -17.46 -8.48 17.65
N LEU A 404 -18.49 -9.18 18.12
CA LEU A 404 -18.33 -10.31 19.02
C LEU A 404 -17.53 -11.44 18.37
N GLY A 405 -17.81 -11.76 17.10
CA GLY A 405 -17.07 -12.77 16.35
C GLY A 405 -15.60 -12.42 16.22
N LEU A 406 -15.28 -11.15 15.93
CA LEU A 406 -13.89 -10.66 15.87
C LEU A 406 -13.20 -10.74 17.24
N ALA A 407 -13.85 -10.25 18.30
CA ALA A 407 -13.28 -10.26 19.65
C ALA A 407 -13.03 -11.68 20.19
N THR A 408 -13.85 -12.65 19.78
CA THR A 408 -13.74 -14.06 20.21
C THR A 408 -13.00 -14.94 19.20
N ASN A 409 -12.46 -14.36 18.12
CA ASN A 409 -11.84 -15.09 17.00
C ASN A 409 -12.73 -16.23 16.45
N THR A 410 -14.05 -16.04 16.48
CA THR A 410 -15.06 -17.02 16.07
C THR A 410 -15.91 -16.46 14.94
N HIS A 411 -16.07 -17.22 13.85
CA HIS A 411 -16.89 -16.77 12.73
C HIS A 411 -18.34 -16.49 13.19
N PRO A 412 -18.99 -15.38 12.78
CA PRO A 412 -20.34 -15.04 13.23
C PRO A 412 -21.38 -16.14 13.03
N ALA A 413 -21.28 -16.90 11.92
CA ALA A 413 -22.14 -18.05 11.65
C ALA A 413 -22.00 -19.21 12.65
N HIS A 414 -20.93 -19.26 13.45
CA HIS A 414 -20.68 -20.29 14.47
C HIS A 414 -20.96 -19.78 15.90
N LEU A 415 -21.45 -18.55 16.06
CA LEU A 415 -21.83 -17.97 17.35
C LEU A 415 -23.18 -18.53 17.84
N ASN A 416 -23.23 -19.83 18.08
CA ASN A 416 -24.45 -20.52 18.53
C ASN A 416 -24.75 -20.25 20.00
N ASN A 417 -23.71 -20.11 20.84
CA ASN A 417 -23.85 -19.79 22.26
C ASN A 417 -23.31 -18.39 22.55
N LEU A 418 -24.21 -17.41 22.47
CA LEU A 418 -23.88 -16.00 22.70
C LEU A 418 -23.35 -15.75 24.12
N GLN A 419 -23.86 -16.47 25.12
CA GLN A 419 -23.45 -16.27 26.51
C GLN A 419 -21.97 -16.62 26.72
N THR A 420 -21.52 -17.76 26.18
CA THR A 420 -20.10 -18.16 26.28
C THR A 420 -19.17 -17.17 25.59
N ALA A 421 -19.58 -16.64 24.44
CA ALA A 421 -18.81 -15.63 23.72
C ALA A 421 -18.73 -14.31 24.51
N LEU A 422 -19.82 -13.89 25.17
CA LEU A 422 -19.83 -12.72 26.04
C LEU A 422 -18.98 -12.92 27.30
N ASP A 423 -18.98 -14.12 27.88
CA ASP A 423 -18.13 -14.45 29.03
C ASP A 423 -16.63 -14.39 28.65
N GLN A 424 -16.28 -14.81 27.43
CA GLN A 424 -14.93 -14.66 26.88
C GLN A 424 -14.57 -13.19 26.68
N LEU A 425 -15.47 -12.40 26.07
CA LEU A 425 -15.30 -10.96 25.88
C LEU A 425 -15.01 -10.24 27.21
N ASN A 426 -15.76 -10.59 28.26
CA ASN A 426 -15.61 -10.03 29.60
C ASN A 426 -14.25 -10.33 30.28
N ARG A 427 -13.59 -11.41 29.88
CA ARG A 427 -12.28 -11.79 30.43
C ARG A 427 -11.11 -11.11 29.72
N THR A 428 -11.30 -10.68 28.48
CA THR A 428 -10.21 -10.21 27.60
C THR A 428 -10.24 -8.71 27.38
N TYR A 429 -11.41 -8.08 27.40
CA TYR A 429 -11.61 -6.69 26.98
C TYR A 429 -12.25 -5.84 28.07
N SER A 430 -12.18 -4.51 27.89
CA SER A 430 -12.80 -3.56 28.81
C SER A 430 -14.32 -3.73 28.95
N ALA A 431 -14.85 -3.32 30.10
CA ALA A 431 -16.30 -3.29 30.33
C ALA A 431 -17.02 -2.38 29.33
N GLU A 432 -16.40 -1.28 28.92
CA GLU A 432 -16.96 -0.34 27.93
C GLU A 432 -17.20 -1.02 26.57
N LEU A 433 -16.22 -1.79 26.08
CA LEU A 433 -16.36 -2.53 24.82
C LEU A 433 -17.43 -3.62 24.94
N ARG A 434 -17.42 -4.36 26.05
CA ARG A 434 -18.42 -5.38 26.35
C ARG A 434 -19.83 -4.80 26.33
N ASP A 435 -20.05 -3.71 27.05
CA ASP A 435 -21.36 -3.09 27.22
C ASP A 435 -21.85 -2.50 25.89
N SER A 436 -20.95 -1.96 25.06
CA SER A 436 -21.25 -1.48 23.72
C SER A 436 -21.70 -2.60 22.78
N ILE A 437 -21.03 -3.76 22.81
CA ILE A 437 -21.41 -4.95 22.03
C ILE A 437 -22.74 -5.51 22.53
N ILE A 438 -22.96 -5.59 23.84
CA ILE A 438 -24.23 -6.02 24.43
C ILE A 438 -25.37 -5.07 24.02
N TRP A 439 -25.15 -3.76 24.03
CA TRP A 439 -26.13 -2.79 23.57
C TRP A 439 -26.53 -3.05 22.11
N LEU A 440 -25.55 -3.30 21.23
CA LEU A 440 -25.80 -3.62 19.82
C LEU A 440 -26.62 -4.92 19.67
N LEU A 441 -26.32 -5.95 20.45
CA LEU A 441 -27.00 -7.25 20.42
C LEU A 441 -28.41 -7.25 21.07
N THR A 442 -28.71 -6.27 21.91
CA THR A 442 -30.00 -6.19 22.61
C THR A 442 -31.09 -5.67 21.66
N PRO A 443 -32.14 -6.45 21.34
CA PRO A 443 -33.22 -5.97 20.47
C PRO A 443 -33.90 -4.73 21.02
N GLN A 444 -34.40 -3.87 20.14
CA GLN A 444 -35.19 -2.70 20.55
C GLN A 444 -36.43 -3.14 21.35
N GLN A 445 -36.64 -2.54 22.52
CA GLN A 445 -37.83 -2.75 23.34
C GLN A 445 -38.73 -1.50 23.27
N PRO A 446 -40.03 -1.62 22.93
CA PRO A 446 -40.97 -0.50 22.99
C PRO A 446 -41.08 0.03 24.44
N PRO A 447 -41.14 1.35 24.68
CA PRO A 447 -41.27 2.46 23.73
C PRO A 447 -39.93 3.09 23.26
N GLN A 448 -38.78 2.56 23.69
CA GLN A 448 -37.48 3.16 23.41
C GLN A 448 -37.16 3.03 21.91
N GLN A 449 -36.70 4.12 21.29
CA GLN A 449 -36.18 4.10 19.93
C GLN A 449 -34.68 3.81 19.99
N LYS A 450 -34.27 2.64 19.50
CA LYS A 450 -32.86 2.26 19.38
C LYS A 450 -32.36 2.69 18.01
N GLY A 451 -31.38 3.59 17.96
CA GLY A 451 -30.84 4.12 16.69
C GLY A 451 -29.33 4.26 16.71
N ILE A 452 -28.73 4.29 15.52
CA ILE A 452 -27.27 4.43 15.39
C ILE A 452 -26.73 5.75 15.99
N GLU A 453 -27.54 6.81 16.00
CA GLU A 453 -27.18 8.09 16.63
C GLU A 453 -27.10 8.01 18.16
N GLU A 454 -27.92 7.17 18.80
CA GLU A 454 -27.82 6.92 20.24
C GLU A 454 -26.53 6.15 20.56
N PHE A 455 -26.18 5.15 19.74
CA PHE A 455 -24.93 4.43 19.85
C PHE A 455 -23.71 5.35 19.70
N LEU A 456 -23.70 6.20 18.67
CA LEU A 456 -22.62 7.17 18.43
C LEU A 456 -22.45 8.16 19.59
N ARG A 457 -23.56 8.57 20.24
CA ARG A 457 -23.51 9.39 21.45
C ARG A 457 -22.81 8.65 22.60
N GLY A 458 -23.07 7.34 22.74
CA GLY A 458 -22.42 6.49 23.75
C GLY A 458 -20.90 6.33 23.55
N ILE A 459 -20.44 6.31 22.29
CA ILE A 459 -19.01 6.08 21.95
C ILE A 459 -18.28 7.36 21.52
N ALA A 460 -18.82 8.55 21.80
CA ALA A 460 -18.33 9.82 21.27
C ALA A 460 -16.84 10.10 21.59
N ILE A 461 -16.37 9.71 22.78
CA ILE A 461 -14.97 9.88 23.19
C ILE A 461 -14.05 9.00 22.32
N ARG A 462 -14.47 7.76 22.02
CA ARG A 462 -13.74 6.84 21.15
C ARG A 462 -13.68 7.34 19.71
N LEU A 463 -14.77 7.95 19.22
CA LEU A 463 -14.79 8.60 17.92
C LEU A 463 -13.76 9.73 17.83
N ALA A 464 -13.64 10.56 18.88
CA ALA A 464 -12.65 11.64 18.91
C ALA A 464 -11.20 11.10 18.86
N SER A 465 -10.90 10.03 19.59
CA SER A 465 -9.58 9.38 19.51
C SER A 465 -9.30 8.78 18.13
N CYS A 466 -10.27 8.07 17.54
CA CYS A 466 -10.12 7.51 16.19
C CYS A 466 -9.94 8.62 15.13
N TYR A 467 -10.62 9.76 15.29
CA TYR A 467 -10.46 10.91 14.40
C TYR A 467 -9.04 11.49 14.48
N GLU A 468 -8.47 11.62 15.68
CA GLU A 468 -7.09 12.08 15.86
C GLU A 468 -6.08 11.12 15.21
N GLU A 469 -6.26 9.80 15.38
CA GLU A 469 -5.41 8.79 14.73
C GLU A 469 -5.44 8.90 13.19
N GLU A 470 -6.62 9.14 12.61
CA GLU A 470 -6.76 9.35 11.16
C GLU A 470 -6.15 10.69 10.70
N GLN A 471 -6.24 11.76 11.50
CA GLN A 471 -5.57 13.04 11.20
C GLN A 471 -4.04 12.87 11.21
N GLN A 472 -3.49 12.17 12.20
CA GLN A 472 -2.06 11.87 12.24
C GLN A 472 -1.61 11.08 11.00
N LYS A 473 -2.39 10.06 10.58
CA LYS A 473 -2.11 9.31 9.37
C LYS A 473 -2.18 10.18 8.10
N SER A 474 -3.10 11.14 8.06
CA SER A 474 -3.18 12.13 6.99
C SER A 474 -1.93 13.01 6.93
N ASP A 475 -1.43 13.48 8.06
CA ASP A 475 -0.20 14.27 8.15
C ASP A 475 1.05 13.48 7.74
N GLU A 476 1.14 12.22 8.15
CA GLU A 476 2.21 11.30 7.72
C GLU A 476 2.22 11.11 6.20
N THR A 477 1.04 10.88 5.61
CA THR A 477 0.89 10.74 4.15
C THR A 477 1.23 12.04 3.43
N ASN A 478 0.79 13.18 3.97
CA ASN A 478 1.07 14.49 3.40
C ASN A 478 2.57 14.83 3.44
N SER A 479 3.27 14.48 4.53
CA SER A 479 4.72 14.66 4.66
C SER A 479 5.48 13.92 3.54
N VAL A 480 5.14 12.65 3.29
CA VAL A 480 5.74 11.87 2.20
C VAL A 480 5.36 12.43 0.82
N LEU A 481 4.11 12.89 0.65
CA LEU A 481 3.67 13.51 -0.60
C LEU A 481 4.46 14.78 -0.92
N LEU A 482 4.66 15.65 0.07
CA LEU A 482 5.46 16.87 -0.07
C LEU A 482 6.90 16.54 -0.48
N GLN A 483 7.51 15.53 0.14
CA GLN A 483 8.83 15.05 -0.25
C GLN A 483 8.86 14.52 -1.70
N ALA A 484 7.85 13.75 -2.11
CA ALA A 484 7.74 13.25 -3.48
C ALA A 484 7.57 14.37 -4.51
N VAL A 485 6.86 15.45 -4.17
CA VAL A 485 6.72 16.64 -5.01
C VAL A 485 8.08 17.31 -5.24
N GLU A 486 8.87 17.53 -4.18
CA GLU A 486 10.21 18.11 -4.29
C GLU A 486 11.17 17.22 -5.09
N ASN A 487 11.10 15.90 -4.91
CA ASN A 487 11.86 14.95 -5.71
C ASN A 487 11.45 15.01 -7.21
N GLY A 488 10.16 15.16 -7.50
CA GLY A 488 9.68 15.38 -8.87
C GLY A 488 10.14 16.70 -9.48
N ARG A 489 10.26 17.77 -8.70
CA ARG A 489 10.82 19.07 -9.15
C ARG A 489 12.31 18.92 -9.47
N THR A 490 13.07 18.30 -8.57
CA THR A 490 14.48 17.99 -8.75
C THR A 490 14.71 17.16 -10.01
N ALA A 491 13.93 16.10 -10.23
CA ALA A 491 14.02 15.28 -11.45
C ALA A 491 13.82 16.11 -12.73
N ARG A 492 12.84 17.02 -12.75
CA ARG A 492 12.62 17.91 -13.91
C ARG A 492 13.79 18.88 -14.13
N LEU A 493 14.43 19.37 -13.07
CA LEU A 493 15.62 20.21 -13.21
C LEU A 493 16.81 19.44 -13.75
N LEU A 494 17.05 18.22 -13.26
CA LEU A 494 18.10 17.34 -13.77
C LEU A 494 17.92 17.06 -15.26
N LEU A 495 16.69 16.79 -15.70
CA LEU A 495 16.38 16.59 -17.13
C LEU A 495 16.67 17.85 -17.97
N LYS A 496 16.37 19.06 -17.45
CA LYS A 496 16.70 20.31 -18.14
C LYS A 496 18.20 20.53 -18.24
N LEU A 497 18.93 20.32 -17.13
CA LEU A 497 20.38 20.44 -17.10
C LEU A 497 21.02 19.44 -18.07
N ALA A 498 20.56 18.18 -18.09
CA ALA A 498 21.03 17.15 -19.02
C ALA A 498 20.74 17.47 -20.49
N ALA A 499 19.66 18.21 -20.79
CA ALA A 499 19.35 18.64 -22.15
C ALA A 499 20.25 19.79 -22.66
N ILE A 500 20.87 20.54 -21.74
CA ILE A 500 21.70 21.74 -22.01
C ILE A 500 23.19 21.41 -21.92
N ASN A 501 23.62 20.89 -20.77
CA ASN A 501 25.00 20.52 -20.53
C ASN A 501 25.40 19.44 -21.53
N GLU A 502 26.57 19.56 -22.14
CA GLU A 502 27.08 18.46 -22.96
C GLU A 502 26.58 18.48 -24.41
N ARG A 503 25.71 19.43 -24.78
CA ARG A 503 25.05 19.40 -26.09
C ARG A 503 26.08 19.67 -27.20
N PRO A 504 26.30 18.71 -28.14
CA PRO A 504 27.41 18.78 -29.08
C PRO A 504 27.23 19.80 -30.22
N ASP A 505 25.99 20.04 -30.65
CA ASP A 505 25.64 21.06 -31.66
C ASP A 505 24.25 21.59 -31.32
N PHE A 506 24.09 22.91 -31.41
CA PHE A 506 22.78 23.53 -31.55
C PHE A 506 22.80 24.65 -32.59
N ASN A 507 21.95 24.54 -33.61
CA ASN A 507 21.81 25.52 -34.70
C ASN A 507 23.13 25.86 -35.42
N GLY A 508 24.03 24.89 -35.57
CA GLY A 508 25.31 25.07 -36.25
C GLY A 508 26.42 25.66 -35.36
N ASP A 509 26.16 25.85 -34.07
CA ASP A 509 27.18 26.20 -33.07
C ASP A 509 27.58 24.94 -32.28
N GLN A 510 28.78 24.42 -32.57
CA GLN A 510 29.36 23.26 -31.87
C GLN A 510 29.83 23.58 -30.44
N SER A 511 29.94 24.87 -30.09
CA SER A 511 30.37 25.34 -28.78
C SER A 511 29.21 25.92 -27.96
N TRP A 512 27.96 25.71 -28.38
CA TRP A 512 26.80 26.35 -27.78
C TRP A 512 26.69 26.10 -26.27
N SER A 513 26.98 24.88 -25.80
CA SER A 513 26.97 24.54 -24.38
C SER A 513 28.16 25.10 -23.58
N GLU A 514 29.22 25.53 -24.26
CA GLU A 514 30.48 25.98 -23.67
C GLU A 514 30.56 27.51 -23.48
N ASN A 515 29.54 28.25 -23.92
CA ASN A 515 29.58 29.71 -23.96
C ASN A 515 28.56 30.39 -23.02
N GLY A 516 28.93 31.56 -22.50
CA GLY A 516 28.04 32.46 -21.75
C GLY A 516 27.36 31.82 -20.53
N GLY A 517 26.04 32.00 -20.42
CA GLY A 517 25.26 31.45 -19.30
C GLY A 517 25.26 29.92 -19.22
N ARG A 518 25.51 29.21 -20.33
CA ARG A 518 25.56 27.73 -20.35
C ARG A 518 26.87 27.22 -19.75
N TYR A 519 27.97 27.95 -19.92
CA TYR A 519 29.23 27.67 -19.23
C TYR A 519 29.07 27.74 -17.71
N LEU A 520 28.33 28.73 -17.19
CA LEU A 520 28.02 28.80 -15.76
C LEU A 520 27.20 27.58 -15.28
N LEU A 521 26.27 27.07 -16.09
CA LEU A 521 25.51 25.86 -15.77
C LEU A 521 26.39 24.59 -15.78
N LYS A 522 27.39 24.54 -16.67
CA LYS A 522 28.41 23.48 -16.69
C LYS A 522 29.25 23.50 -15.41
N LEU A 523 29.73 24.66 -14.99
CA LEU A 523 30.46 24.80 -13.72
C LEU A 523 29.57 24.49 -12.52
N PHE A 524 28.29 24.89 -12.56
CA PHE A 524 27.33 24.54 -11.52
C PHE A 524 27.09 23.04 -11.41
N ARG A 525 27.04 22.31 -12.53
CA ARG A 525 27.00 20.85 -12.51
C ARG A 525 28.23 20.29 -11.79
N ASP A 526 29.42 20.78 -12.14
CA ASP A 526 30.66 20.32 -11.53
C ASP A 526 30.64 20.58 -10.00
N TYR A 527 30.18 21.77 -9.56
CA TYR A 527 29.95 22.10 -8.14
C TYR A 527 28.93 21.19 -7.43
N ALA A 528 27.83 20.85 -8.09
CA ALA A 528 26.73 20.10 -7.48
C ALA A 528 26.99 18.58 -7.46
N PHE A 529 27.64 18.02 -8.48
CA PHE A 529 27.70 16.56 -8.71
C PHE A 529 29.13 15.99 -8.77
N HIS A 530 30.16 16.83 -8.91
CA HIS A 530 31.57 16.38 -8.98
C HIS A 530 32.36 16.88 -7.77
N GLN A 531 31.76 16.82 -6.58
CA GLN A 531 32.46 17.18 -5.35
C GLN A 531 33.61 16.21 -5.09
N VAL A 532 34.72 16.76 -4.60
CA VAL A 532 35.87 16.00 -4.12
C VAL A 532 36.21 16.41 -2.69
N ASP A 533 36.77 15.49 -1.91
CA ASP A 533 37.31 15.79 -0.59
C ASP A 533 38.70 16.44 -0.68
N ARG A 534 39.34 16.64 0.48
CA ARG A 534 40.68 17.27 0.54
C ARG A 534 41.78 16.42 -0.11
N ASP A 535 41.56 15.12 -0.23
CA ASP A 535 42.49 14.16 -0.80
C ASP A 535 42.21 13.92 -2.30
N GLY A 536 41.18 14.58 -2.86
CA GLY A 536 40.76 14.45 -4.25
C GLY A 536 39.82 13.28 -4.52
N ASN A 537 39.34 12.58 -3.49
CA ASN A 537 38.40 11.47 -3.68
C ASN A 537 36.99 12.01 -3.97
N PRO A 538 36.21 11.34 -4.84
CA PRO A 538 34.85 11.76 -5.16
C PRO A 538 33.93 11.66 -3.94
N VAL A 539 33.12 12.70 -3.71
CA VAL A 539 32.13 12.79 -2.63
C VAL A 539 30.72 12.65 -3.21
N LEU A 540 29.97 11.66 -2.72
CA LEU A 540 28.60 11.35 -3.16
C LEU A 540 27.55 11.76 -2.13
N ASP A 541 27.60 13.02 -1.67
CA ASP A 541 26.61 13.56 -0.73
C ASP A 541 25.31 13.94 -1.46
N ILE A 542 24.33 13.04 -1.42
CA ILE A 542 23.00 13.25 -2.00
C ILE A 542 22.27 14.43 -1.33
N GLY A 543 22.53 14.70 -0.05
CA GLY A 543 21.97 15.85 0.65
C GLY A 543 22.48 17.17 0.07
N HIS A 544 23.75 17.25 -0.30
CA HIS A 544 24.31 18.40 -1.04
C HIS A 544 23.66 18.54 -2.41
N MET A 545 23.59 17.46 -3.19
CA MET A 545 23.03 17.46 -4.54
C MET A 545 21.57 17.97 -4.53
N ILE A 546 20.71 17.41 -3.68
CA ILE A 546 19.30 17.80 -3.55
C ILE A 546 19.18 19.26 -3.07
N ARG A 547 19.99 19.68 -2.10
CA ARG A 547 19.96 21.06 -1.59
C ARG A 547 20.34 22.06 -2.69
N CYS A 548 21.33 21.76 -3.52
CA CYS A 548 21.70 22.59 -4.67
C CYS A 548 20.56 22.69 -5.68
N MET A 549 19.90 21.57 -6.00
CA MET A 549 18.75 21.57 -6.91
C MET A 549 17.57 22.36 -6.36
N ASN A 550 17.26 22.21 -5.07
CA ASN A 550 16.16 22.96 -4.42
C ASN A 550 16.46 24.47 -4.40
N LYS A 551 17.70 24.88 -4.10
CA LYS A 551 18.11 26.29 -4.14
C LYS A 551 18.07 26.87 -5.56
N LEU A 552 18.48 26.07 -6.56
CA LEU A 552 18.36 26.44 -7.96
C LEU A 552 16.90 26.60 -8.40
N ASP A 553 16.01 25.70 -7.99
CA ASP A 553 14.60 25.79 -8.34
C ASP A 553 13.92 26.99 -7.68
N ALA A 554 14.23 27.24 -6.40
CA ALA A 554 13.76 28.42 -5.69
C ALA A 554 14.32 29.71 -6.31
N GLY A 555 15.57 29.67 -6.78
CA GLY A 555 16.31 30.85 -7.23
C GLY A 555 16.66 31.75 -6.06
N THR A 556 17.31 31.20 -5.03
CA THR A 556 17.68 31.95 -3.83
C THR A 556 18.77 33.00 -4.12
N GLU A 557 18.86 34.03 -3.28
CA GLU A 557 19.93 35.05 -3.33
C GLU A 557 21.25 34.55 -2.72
N GLU A 558 21.31 33.28 -2.31
CA GLU A 558 22.53 32.66 -1.81
C GLU A 558 23.56 32.57 -2.92
N GLN A 559 24.80 32.98 -2.61
CA GLN A 559 25.92 32.95 -3.53
C GLN A 559 26.66 31.61 -3.43
N VAL A 560 27.05 31.08 -4.59
CA VAL A 560 27.92 29.92 -4.73
C VAL A 560 29.17 30.30 -5.50
N LEU A 561 30.26 29.62 -5.16
CA LEU A 561 31.55 29.79 -5.77
C LEU A 561 31.75 28.69 -6.82
N LEU A 562 31.86 29.08 -8.09
CA LEU A 562 32.03 28.17 -9.22
C LEU A 562 33.42 28.35 -9.82
N THR A 563 34.26 27.32 -9.73
CA THR A 563 35.65 27.37 -10.21
C THR A 563 35.75 26.68 -11.57
N SER A 564 36.51 27.27 -12.51
CA SER A 564 36.85 26.65 -13.78
C SER A 564 37.72 25.41 -13.58
N ARG A 565 37.71 24.50 -14.55
CA ARG A 565 38.43 23.22 -14.47
C ARG A 565 39.96 23.34 -14.47
N ASP A 566 40.47 24.44 -14.99
CA ASP A 566 41.89 24.79 -14.92
C ASP A 566 42.26 25.48 -13.60
N GLU A 567 41.30 25.64 -12.69
CA GLU A 567 41.41 26.28 -11.39
C GLU A 567 41.87 27.76 -11.43
N GLN A 568 41.87 28.37 -12.63
CA GLN A 568 42.39 29.71 -12.82
C GLN A 568 41.34 30.80 -12.60
N THR A 569 40.06 30.48 -12.79
CA THR A 569 38.97 31.45 -12.75
C THR A 569 37.87 31.01 -11.81
N THR A 570 37.38 31.94 -10.99
CA THR A 570 36.32 31.67 -10.04
C THR A 570 35.19 32.69 -10.21
N PHE A 571 33.96 32.20 -10.30
CA PHE A 571 32.75 32.99 -10.43
C PHE A 571 31.96 32.94 -9.12
N LEU A 572 31.59 34.10 -8.59
CA LEU A 572 30.65 34.21 -7.48
C LEU A 572 29.27 34.54 -8.06
N VAL A 573 28.33 33.59 -7.99
CA VAL A 573 27.03 33.68 -8.67
C VAL A 573 25.92 33.31 -7.71
N THR A 574 24.76 33.95 -7.82
CA THR A 574 23.57 33.58 -7.04
C THR A 574 22.81 32.42 -7.70
N TYR A 575 22.11 31.60 -6.91
CA TYR A 575 21.19 30.59 -7.47
C TYR A 575 20.09 31.22 -8.34
N LYS A 576 19.67 32.46 -8.03
CA LYS A 576 18.74 33.24 -8.86
C LYS A 576 19.27 33.51 -10.27
N GLU A 577 20.53 33.90 -10.39
CA GLU A 577 21.19 34.09 -11.69
C GLU A 577 21.33 32.76 -12.44
N LEU A 578 21.75 31.70 -11.76
CA LEU A 578 21.83 30.36 -12.36
C LEU A 578 20.46 29.89 -12.89
N ARG A 579 19.39 30.10 -12.13
CA ARG A 579 18.02 29.79 -12.56
C ARG A 579 17.61 30.58 -13.81
N LYS A 580 17.98 31.86 -13.88
CA LYS A 580 17.76 32.71 -15.06
C LYS A 580 18.48 32.13 -16.28
N GLN A 581 19.74 31.74 -16.13
CA GLN A 581 20.51 31.13 -17.22
C GLN A 581 19.93 29.78 -17.67
N LEU A 582 19.52 28.93 -16.72
CA LEU A 582 18.88 27.64 -17.00
C LEU A 582 17.61 27.82 -17.84
N ASN A 583 16.73 28.73 -17.43
CA ASN A 583 15.48 28.98 -18.15
C ASN A 583 15.72 29.62 -19.52
N ALA A 584 16.69 30.51 -19.65
CA ALA A 584 17.06 31.10 -20.93
C ALA A 584 17.58 30.04 -21.92
N ALA A 585 18.55 29.23 -21.49
CA ALA A 585 19.13 28.16 -22.30
C ALA A 585 18.09 27.10 -22.69
N PHE A 586 17.25 26.66 -21.75
CA PHE A 586 16.18 25.71 -22.05
C PHE A 586 15.12 26.30 -22.99
N GLY A 587 14.80 27.59 -22.83
CA GLY A 587 13.87 28.31 -23.69
C GLY A 587 14.33 28.42 -25.14
N GLU A 588 15.63 28.49 -25.40
CA GLU A 588 16.18 28.41 -26.76
C GLU A 588 15.91 27.06 -27.41
N LEU A 589 16.15 25.96 -26.68
CA LEU A 589 15.87 24.61 -27.15
C LEU A 589 14.37 24.42 -27.46
N GLN A 590 13.50 24.92 -26.58
CA GLN A 590 12.05 24.85 -26.79
C GLN A 590 11.59 25.63 -28.03
N LYS A 591 12.15 26.83 -28.26
CA LYS A 591 11.84 27.64 -29.46
C LYS A 591 12.32 26.98 -30.75
N ALA A 592 13.42 26.23 -30.70
CA ALA A 592 13.88 25.48 -31.86
C ALA A 592 12.99 24.25 -32.13
N ALA A 593 12.55 23.55 -31.08
CA ALA A 593 11.65 22.40 -31.21
C ALA A 593 10.26 22.77 -31.75
N SER A 594 9.77 23.99 -31.48
CA SER A 594 8.48 24.47 -31.98
C SER A 594 8.51 24.98 -33.42
N LYS A 595 9.70 25.22 -34.00
CA LYS A 595 9.83 25.46 -35.44
C LYS A 595 9.71 24.11 -36.14
N GLN A 596 8.60 23.90 -36.87
CA GLN A 596 8.45 22.70 -37.71
C GLN A 596 9.71 22.50 -38.56
N PRO A 597 10.18 21.25 -38.72
CA PRO A 597 11.26 20.98 -39.65
C PRO A 597 10.79 21.43 -41.03
N GLY A 598 11.54 22.36 -41.65
CA GLY A 598 11.40 22.62 -43.07
C GLY A 598 11.56 21.29 -43.84
N PRO A 599 10.91 21.12 -44.99
CA PRO A 599 10.90 19.87 -45.73
C PRO A 599 12.35 19.51 -46.11
N GLY A 600 12.96 18.54 -45.41
CA GLY A 600 14.31 18.09 -45.76
C GLY A 600 15.19 17.47 -44.68
N ARG A 601 14.79 17.34 -43.41
CA ARG A 601 15.57 16.53 -42.44
C ARG A 601 14.86 15.23 -42.09
N PRO A 602 15.37 14.06 -42.52
CA PRO A 602 14.94 12.79 -41.96
C PRO A 602 15.39 12.68 -40.51
N LEU A 603 14.58 11.98 -39.71
CA LEU A 603 14.80 11.65 -38.30
C LEU A 603 16.05 10.79 -38.10
#